data_AF-A0A536LWP8-F1
#
_entry.id   AF-A0A536LWP8-F1
#
_cell.length_a   1.000
_cell.length_b   1.000
_cell.length_c   1.000
_cell.angle_alpha   90.00
_cell.angle_beta   90.00
_cell.angle_gamma   90.00
#
_symmetry.space_group_name_H-M   'P 1'
#
loop_
_entity.id
_entity.type
_entity.pdbx_description
1 polymer ?
#
loop_
_entity_poly.entity_id
_entity_poly.type
_entity_poly.pdbx_seq_one_letter_code
_entity_poly.pdbx_strand_id
1 'polypeptide(L)'
;MSRLDAALRGLRGRLGSPVHERRPYDSGDLITPSGMLAADLANEAVAGLFARPGRMSLTVLGTVIGLAALVATLGLSRTAGNRIVGHFDELAATQVVISRSPTASADASALPWDAPARLERLNGVVAAGNMSTVNVGNRQVSTSPISDPARQAELKLSVQAASPDLFAAVRARLRGGRLLDEGNSQRADRVAVLGPSAAQKLGISGVEQLPAIRIGDDLYLVVGILDGVARQPGLLGAVIIPEGTAQRDFGLTSPELVVVETRIGAAKLISQQAALALRPDGPRGLKVAAPTEPQRARDR
;
A
#
# COMPACT_ATOMS: atom_id res chain seq x y z
N MET A 1 -8.86 -118.63 -18.31
CA MET A 1 -8.26 -119.39 -19.43
C MET A 1 -7.41 -118.43 -20.25
N SER A 2 -6.08 -118.58 -20.19
CA SER A 2 -5.26 -119.29 -21.19
C SER A 2 -4.92 -118.34 -22.35
N ARG A 3 -3.77 -117.66 -22.28
CA ARG A 3 -2.47 -118.10 -22.84
C ARG A 3 -2.39 -117.97 -24.36
N LEU A 4 -1.30 -117.30 -24.74
CA LEU A 4 -0.36 -117.64 -25.81
C LEU A 4 -0.63 -117.15 -27.24
N ASP A 5 0.42 -116.46 -27.72
CA ASP A 5 1.12 -116.65 -28.99
C ASP A 5 0.36 -116.36 -30.28
N ALA A 6 0.95 -115.84 -31.34
CA ALA A 6 2.28 -115.40 -31.75
C ALA A 6 2.17 -115.53 -33.27
N ALA A 7 2.62 -114.55 -34.06
CA ALA A 7 3.19 -114.80 -35.39
C ALA A 7 3.28 -113.55 -36.27
N LEU A 8 4.52 -113.27 -36.65
CA LEU A 8 4.98 -112.97 -38.01
C LEU A 8 4.64 -111.56 -38.57
N ARG A 9 5.60 -110.65 -38.76
CA ARG A 9 6.86 -110.66 -39.54
C ARG A 9 6.65 -110.29 -41.01
N GLY A 10 7.14 -109.08 -41.35
CA GLY A 10 7.62 -108.66 -42.67
C GLY A 10 6.53 -108.27 -43.67
N LEU A 11 6.74 -107.40 -44.65
CA LEU A 11 7.98 -106.90 -45.22
C LEU A 11 7.68 -105.71 -46.17
N ARG A 12 8.58 -104.70 -46.17
CA ARG A 12 9.07 -103.91 -47.33
C ARG A 12 8.09 -103.16 -48.26
N GLY A 13 8.07 -101.83 -48.10
CA GLY A 13 8.90 -100.89 -48.88
C GLY A 13 8.52 -100.51 -50.32
N ARG A 14 8.37 -99.20 -50.60
CA ARG A 14 9.08 -98.46 -51.68
C ARG A 14 8.77 -96.96 -51.69
N LEU A 15 9.73 -96.20 -52.23
CA LEU A 15 9.88 -94.74 -52.23
C LEU A 15 9.13 -94.04 -53.39
N GLY A 16 8.81 -92.74 -53.20
CA GLY A 16 9.16 -91.69 -54.17
C GLY A 16 8.04 -90.79 -54.75
N SER A 17 7.78 -89.65 -54.08
CA SER A 17 7.56 -88.24 -54.57
C SER A 17 6.47 -87.90 -55.62
N PRO A 18 5.82 -86.69 -55.62
CA PRO A 18 6.44 -85.39 -55.30
C PRO A 18 5.62 -84.34 -54.51
N VAL A 19 6.36 -83.49 -53.79
CA VAL A 19 6.30 -82.01 -53.73
C VAL A 19 5.01 -81.31 -54.19
N HIS A 20 4.19 -80.83 -53.25
CA HIS A 20 3.92 -79.41 -52.91
C HIS A 20 2.67 -79.32 -52.02
N GLU A 21 2.83 -79.11 -50.71
CA GLU A 21 1.72 -78.58 -49.91
C GLU A 21 2.27 -77.69 -48.79
N ARG A 22 1.84 -76.43 -48.83
CA ARG A 22 2.29 -75.34 -47.97
C ARG A 22 1.82 -75.62 -46.54
N ARG A 23 2.75 -75.58 -45.59
CA ARG A 23 2.42 -75.60 -44.15
C ARG A 23 1.57 -74.37 -43.81
N PRO A 24 0.46 -74.53 -43.07
CA PRO A 24 -0.20 -73.39 -42.44
C PRO A 24 0.73 -72.83 -41.36
N TYR A 25 0.96 -71.52 -41.44
CA TYR A 25 1.58 -70.71 -40.40
C TYR A 25 0.57 -70.60 -39.26
N ASP A 26 0.74 -71.41 -38.22
CA ASP A 26 -0.09 -71.30 -37.02
C ASP A 26 0.36 -70.09 -36.21
N SER A 27 -0.65 -69.39 -35.73
CA SER A 27 -0.58 -68.00 -35.30
C SER A 27 -0.36 -67.91 -33.80
N GLY A 28 0.55 -67.01 -33.39
CA GLY A 28 0.42 -66.30 -32.12
C GLY A 28 1.08 -66.94 -30.90
N ASP A 29 2.42 -66.97 -30.88
CA ASP A 29 3.11 -66.78 -29.60
C ASP A 29 3.15 -65.26 -29.32
N LEU A 30 2.04 -64.74 -28.79
CA LEU A 30 1.95 -63.36 -28.35
C LEU A 30 2.79 -63.21 -27.08
N ILE A 31 4.00 -62.66 -27.24
CA ILE A 31 4.78 -62.14 -26.11
C ILE A 31 3.86 -61.18 -25.36
N THR A 32 3.39 -61.58 -24.17
CA THR A 32 2.56 -60.72 -23.36
C THR A 32 3.46 -59.58 -22.87
N PRO A 33 3.20 -58.31 -23.21
CA PRO A 33 4.02 -57.23 -22.70
C PRO A 33 3.78 -57.13 -21.20
N SER A 34 4.76 -57.52 -20.40
CA SER A 34 4.75 -57.27 -18.95
C SER A 34 4.74 -55.76 -18.72
N GLY A 35 3.55 -55.19 -18.50
CA GLY A 35 3.40 -53.80 -18.13
C GLY A 35 4.03 -53.56 -16.75
N MET A 36 5.00 -52.67 -16.66
CA MET A 36 5.52 -52.23 -15.37
C MET A 36 4.39 -51.57 -14.58
N LEU A 37 4.10 -52.08 -13.39
CA LEU A 37 3.18 -51.44 -12.46
C LEU A 37 3.73 -50.05 -12.11
N ALA A 38 2.86 -49.04 -11.99
CA ALA A 38 3.27 -47.68 -11.62
C ALA A 38 4.04 -47.64 -10.28
N ALA A 39 3.74 -48.59 -9.39
CA ALA A 39 4.48 -48.80 -8.15
C ALA A 39 5.93 -49.25 -8.39
N ASP A 40 6.16 -50.08 -9.42
CA ASP A 40 7.48 -50.59 -9.79
C ASP A 40 8.33 -49.49 -10.45
N LEU A 41 7.71 -48.69 -11.32
CA LEU A 41 8.31 -47.46 -11.86
C LEU A 41 8.67 -46.44 -10.77
N ALA A 42 7.79 -46.27 -9.78
CA ALA A 42 8.06 -45.40 -8.64
C ALA A 42 9.20 -45.95 -7.77
N ASN A 43 9.23 -47.26 -7.53
CA ASN A 43 10.28 -47.90 -6.73
C ASN A 43 11.64 -47.84 -7.43
N GLU A 44 11.68 -48.08 -8.74
CA GLU A 44 12.88 -47.94 -9.57
C GLU A 44 13.35 -46.48 -9.64
N ALA A 45 12.42 -45.52 -9.76
CA ALA A 45 12.75 -44.09 -9.74
C ALA A 45 13.33 -43.65 -8.37
N VAL A 46 12.80 -44.18 -7.27
CA VAL A 46 13.32 -43.93 -5.91
C VAL A 46 14.68 -44.61 -5.72
N ALA A 47 14.87 -45.84 -6.20
CA ALA A 47 16.17 -46.52 -6.16
C ALA A 47 17.22 -45.77 -6.99
N GLY A 48 16.86 -45.28 -8.18
CA GLY A 48 17.68 -44.40 -9.00
C GLY A 48 17.99 -43.06 -8.35
N LEU A 49 17.13 -42.60 -7.43
CA LEU A 49 17.36 -41.44 -6.59
C LEU A 49 18.58 -41.64 -5.67
N PHE A 50 18.69 -42.81 -5.03
CA PHE A 50 19.79 -43.11 -4.11
C PHE A 50 21.10 -43.51 -4.78
N ALA A 51 21.10 -43.82 -6.07
CA ALA A 51 22.30 -44.24 -6.80
C ALA A 51 23.33 -43.10 -7.03
N ARG A 52 22.92 -41.82 -6.96
CA ARG A 52 23.81 -40.66 -7.23
C ARG A 52 23.56 -39.50 -6.25
N PRO A 53 23.92 -39.64 -4.97
CA PRO A 53 23.52 -38.72 -3.89
C PRO A 53 23.98 -37.27 -4.11
N GLY A 54 25.17 -37.04 -4.69
CA GLY A 54 25.69 -35.69 -4.90
C GLY A 54 24.91 -34.86 -5.94
N ARG A 55 24.36 -35.50 -6.98
CA ARG A 55 23.58 -34.78 -8.01
C ARG A 55 22.14 -34.51 -7.53
N MET A 56 21.62 -35.40 -6.69
CA MET A 56 20.30 -35.27 -6.06
C MET A 56 20.27 -34.12 -5.06
N SER A 57 21.27 -34.06 -4.18
CA SER A 57 21.34 -33.01 -3.17
C SER A 57 21.39 -31.62 -3.83
N LEU A 58 22.18 -31.45 -4.89
CA LEU A 58 22.33 -30.18 -5.58
C LEU A 58 21.02 -29.71 -6.28
N THR A 59 20.26 -30.63 -6.87
CA THR A 59 18.99 -30.32 -7.55
C THR A 59 17.85 -30.04 -6.58
N VAL A 60 17.78 -30.80 -5.49
CA VAL A 60 16.86 -30.54 -4.38
C VAL A 60 17.19 -29.20 -3.72
N LEU A 61 18.47 -28.90 -3.48
CA LEU A 61 18.87 -27.63 -2.88
C LEU A 61 18.48 -26.44 -3.77
N GLY A 62 18.75 -26.53 -5.08
CA GLY A 62 18.39 -25.49 -6.04
C GLY A 62 16.89 -25.22 -6.12
N THR A 63 16.07 -26.28 -6.13
CA THR A 63 14.61 -26.15 -6.16
C THR A 63 14.05 -25.60 -4.84
N VAL A 64 14.56 -26.05 -3.69
CA VAL A 64 14.16 -25.55 -2.37
C VAL A 64 14.51 -24.07 -2.22
N ILE A 65 15.72 -23.67 -2.61
CA ILE A 65 16.15 -22.26 -2.55
C ILE A 65 15.28 -21.40 -3.48
N GLY A 66 15.02 -21.85 -4.70
CA GLY A 66 14.15 -21.14 -5.64
C GLY A 66 12.72 -20.94 -5.12
N LEU A 67 12.11 -21.98 -4.55
CA LEU A 67 10.77 -21.89 -3.97
C LEU A 67 10.75 -20.99 -2.72
N ALA A 68 11.77 -21.11 -1.87
CA ALA A 68 11.91 -20.29 -0.66
C ALA A 68 12.04 -18.80 -1.01
N ALA A 69 12.85 -18.46 -2.01
CA ALA A 69 13.00 -17.07 -2.47
C ALA A 69 11.68 -16.50 -3.02
N LEU A 70 10.92 -17.28 -3.79
CA LEU A 70 9.61 -16.87 -4.30
C LEU A 70 8.61 -16.63 -3.16
N VAL A 71 8.49 -17.58 -2.23
CA VAL A 71 7.58 -17.49 -1.08
C VAL A 71 7.99 -16.34 -0.16
N ALA A 72 9.28 -16.14 0.09
CA ALA A 72 9.78 -15.03 0.90
C ALA A 72 9.48 -13.68 0.23
N THR A 73 9.67 -13.56 -1.08
CA THR A 73 9.35 -12.33 -1.83
C THR A 73 7.85 -12.02 -1.78
N LEU A 74 7.00 -13.04 -2.00
CA LEU A 74 5.55 -12.89 -1.92
C LEU A 74 5.07 -12.63 -0.48
N GLY A 75 5.67 -13.28 0.51
CA GLY A 75 5.39 -13.10 1.93
C GLY A 75 5.79 -11.72 2.43
N LEU A 76 6.97 -11.24 2.04
CA LEU A 76 7.45 -9.88 2.35
C LEU A 76 6.57 -8.83 1.67
N SER A 77 6.20 -9.03 0.40
CA SER A 77 5.28 -8.16 -0.34
C SER A 77 3.89 -8.09 0.33
N ARG A 78 3.34 -9.23 0.75
CA ARG A 78 2.06 -9.29 1.49
C ARG A 78 2.17 -8.65 2.88
N THR A 79 3.27 -8.84 3.59
CA THR A 79 3.48 -8.26 4.93
C THR A 79 3.69 -6.75 4.86
N ALA A 80 4.42 -6.27 3.85
CA ALA A 80 4.56 -4.86 3.54
C ALA A 80 3.20 -4.24 3.14
N GLY A 81 2.38 -4.98 2.38
CA GLY A 81 1.01 -4.57 2.04
C GLY A 81 0.08 -4.49 3.26
N ASN A 82 0.12 -5.47 4.17
CA ASN A 82 -0.80 -5.54 5.30
C ASN A 82 -0.47 -4.59 6.46
N ARG A 83 0.80 -4.24 6.68
CA ARG A 83 1.17 -3.22 7.69
C ARG A 83 0.71 -1.80 7.32
N ILE A 84 0.22 -1.59 6.10
CA ILE A 84 -0.35 -0.34 5.62
C ILE A 84 -1.89 -0.32 5.76
N VAL A 85 -2.55 -1.41 6.18
CA VAL A 85 -4.02 -1.50 6.15
C VAL A 85 -4.66 -1.66 7.54
N GLY A 86 -3.99 -2.31 8.49
CA GLY A 86 -4.62 -2.72 9.77
C GLY A 86 -5.02 -1.62 10.76
N HIS A 87 -4.42 -0.42 10.70
CA HIS A 87 -4.77 0.72 11.57
C HIS A 87 -5.63 1.78 10.88
N PHE A 88 -6.05 1.53 9.64
CA PHE A 88 -6.73 2.51 8.80
C PHE A 88 -8.25 2.37 8.78
N ASP A 89 -8.84 1.25 9.16
CA ASP A 89 -10.28 1.01 8.89
C ASP A 89 -11.24 1.86 9.74
N GLU A 90 -10.96 2.13 11.02
CA GLU A 90 -11.88 2.92 11.86
C GLU A 90 -11.70 4.44 11.68
N LEU A 91 -10.44 4.88 11.54
CA LEU A 91 -10.11 6.28 11.26
C LEU A 91 -10.47 6.65 9.83
N ALA A 92 -10.19 5.82 8.83
CA ALA A 92 -10.60 6.11 7.46
C ALA A 92 -12.10 6.29 7.41
N ALA A 93 -12.92 5.40 8.00
CA ALA A 93 -14.38 5.43 7.93
C ALA A 93 -15.07 6.74 8.39
N THR A 94 -14.35 7.61 9.09
CA THR A 94 -14.88 8.88 9.63
C THR A 94 -14.22 10.13 9.03
N GLN A 95 -13.44 10.00 7.95
CA GLN A 95 -12.78 11.14 7.29
C GLN A 95 -13.41 11.48 5.94
N VAL A 96 -13.61 12.77 5.67
CA VAL A 96 -13.87 13.25 4.31
C VAL A 96 -12.81 14.28 3.93
N VAL A 97 -12.25 14.16 2.73
CA VAL A 97 -11.28 15.12 2.19
C VAL A 97 -11.88 15.76 0.96
N ILE A 98 -11.99 17.08 0.97
CA ILE A 98 -12.44 17.86 -0.18
C ILE A 98 -11.23 18.55 -0.79
N SER A 99 -11.02 18.40 -2.08
CA SER A 99 -9.97 19.09 -2.82
C SER A 99 -10.49 19.65 -4.13
N ARG A 100 -9.65 20.41 -4.82
CA ARG A 100 -9.97 20.94 -6.15
C ARG A 100 -10.11 19.80 -7.16
N SER A 101 -11.11 19.89 -8.03
CA SER A 101 -11.21 18.97 -9.17
C SER A 101 -10.10 19.29 -10.18
N PRO A 102 -9.33 18.30 -10.66
CA PRO A 102 -8.27 18.54 -11.65
C PRO A 102 -8.81 18.90 -13.04
N THR A 103 -10.12 18.72 -13.27
CA THR A 103 -10.78 18.97 -14.57
C THR A 103 -11.50 20.32 -14.62
N ALA A 104 -11.60 21.02 -13.48
CA ALA A 104 -12.25 22.31 -13.39
C ALA A 104 -11.21 23.44 -13.47
N SER A 105 -11.63 24.62 -13.95
CA SER A 105 -10.77 25.80 -13.95
C SER A 105 -10.38 26.20 -12.51
N ALA A 106 -9.31 26.98 -12.36
CA ALA A 106 -8.83 27.43 -11.05
C ALA A 106 -9.94 28.16 -10.27
N ASP A 107 -10.66 29.07 -10.93
CA ASP A 107 -11.76 29.83 -10.32
C ASP A 107 -12.98 28.95 -10.01
N ALA A 108 -13.25 27.94 -10.83
CA ALA A 108 -14.36 27.00 -10.64
C ALA A 108 -14.08 25.93 -9.58
N SER A 109 -12.82 25.74 -9.17
CA SER A 109 -12.41 24.74 -8.17
C SER A 109 -11.81 25.33 -6.90
N ALA A 110 -11.63 26.66 -6.82
CA ALA A 110 -11.15 27.34 -5.62
C ALA A 110 -12.05 27.03 -4.41
N LEU A 111 -11.42 26.64 -3.31
CA LEU A 111 -12.07 26.43 -2.03
C LEU A 111 -12.20 27.77 -1.30
N PRO A 112 -13.32 28.04 -0.62
CA PRO A 112 -13.47 29.27 0.15
C PRO A 112 -12.73 29.17 1.49
N TRP A 113 -12.25 30.29 2.03
CA TRP A 113 -11.54 30.32 3.31
C TRP A 113 -12.44 29.94 4.50
N ASP A 114 -13.73 30.29 4.43
CA ASP A 114 -14.75 29.92 5.42
C ASP A 114 -15.30 28.49 5.23
N ALA A 115 -14.62 27.65 4.43
CA ALA A 115 -14.99 26.24 4.24
C ALA A 115 -15.19 25.46 5.54
N PRO A 116 -14.33 25.59 6.58
CA PRO A 116 -14.53 24.91 7.86
C PRO A 116 -15.87 25.28 8.50
N ALA A 117 -16.12 26.59 8.66
CA ALA A 117 -17.33 27.12 9.27
C ALA A 117 -18.61 26.74 8.49
N ARG A 118 -18.54 26.58 7.17
CA ARG A 118 -19.68 26.10 6.36
C ARG A 118 -19.95 24.61 6.59
N LEU A 119 -18.90 23.79 6.63
CA LEU A 119 -19.01 22.35 6.78
C LEU A 119 -19.43 21.94 8.20
N GLU A 120 -18.99 22.65 9.22
CA GLU A 120 -19.38 22.39 10.61
C GLU A 120 -20.88 22.57 10.88
N ARG A 121 -21.58 23.31 10.01
CA ARG A 121 -23.05 23.42 10.04
C ARG A 121 -23.76 22.17 9.53
N LEU A 122 -23.05 21.28 8.84
CA LEU A 122 -23.63 20.04 8.34
C LEU A 122 -23.78 19.01 9.47
N ASN A 123 -24.96 18.41 9.55
CA ASN A 123 -25.26 17.38 10.53
C ASN A 123 -24.34 16.17 10.35
N GLY A 124 -23.44 15.97 11.31
CA GLY A 124 -22.50 14.84 11.25
C GLY A 124 -21.05 15.25 11.16
N VAL A 125 -20.74 16.52 10.91
CA VAL A 125 -19.37 17.05 11.04
C VAL A 125 -19.05 17.26 12.52
N VAL A 126 -17.85 16.82 12.91
CA VAL A 126 -17.30 16.99 14.27
C VAL A 126 -16.30 18.15 14.27
N ALA A 127 -15.45 18.21 13.25
CA ALA A 127 -14.48 19.27 13.02
C ALA A 127 -14.14 19.33 11.54
N ALA A 128 -13.83 20.52 11.01
CA ALA A 128 -13.33 20.68 9.66
C ALA A 128 -12.15 21.65 9.66
N GLY A 129 -11.19 21.50 8.76
CA GLY A 129 -10.06 22.44 8.69
C GLY A 129 -9.40 22.50 7.33
N ASN A 130 -8.88 23.68 7.01
CA ASN A 130 -8.16 23.94 5.76
C ASN A 130 -6.72 23.47 5.89
N MET A 131 -6.19 22.93 4.79
CA MET A 131 -4.78 22.59 4.67
C MET A 131 -4.30 22.95 3.26
N SER A 132 -3.09 23.51 3.16
CA SER A 132 -2.47 23.81 1.87
C SER A 132 -0.96 23.62 1.91
N THR A 133 -0.42 23.01 0.87
CA THR A 133 1.02 22.99 0.68
C THR A 133 1.49 24.36 0.24
N VAL A 134 2.40 24.96 0.99
CA VAL A 134 2.95 26.28 0.69
C VAL A 134 4.10 26.12 -0.29
N ASN A 135 4.00 26.78 -1.44
CA ASN A 135 5.10 26.81 -2.40
C ASN A 135 6.20 27.77 -1.92
N VAL A 136 7.18 27.21 -1.23
CA VAL A 136 8.39 27.94 -0.82
C VAL A 136 9.38 28.12 -1.98
N GLY A 137 9.17 27.49 -3.14
CA GLY A 137 10.09 27.53 -4.28
C GLY A 137 11.42 26.85 -3.95
N ASN A 138 12.55 27.49 -4.29
CA ASN A 138 13.90 27.02 -3.93
C ASN A 138 14.29 27.39 -2.49
N ARG A 139 13.40 28.03 -1.73
CA ARG A 139 13.66 28.48 -0.37
C ARG A 139 13.65 27.27 0.59
N GLN A 140 14.69 27.18 1.41
CA GLN A 140 14.91 26.05 2.32
C GLN A 140 14.45 26.39 3.73
N VAL A 141 14.08 25.36 4.48
CA VAL A 141 13.81 25.47 5.92
C VAL A 141 15.10 25.16 6.67
N SER A 142 15.56 26.06 7.54
CA SER A 142 16.81 25.89 8.30
C SER A 142 16.68 26.44 9.72
N THR A 143 17.44 25.88 10.66
CA THR A 143 17.56 26.41 12.03
C THR A 143 18.70 27.43 12.20
N SER A 144 19.57 27.60 11.20
CA SER A 144 20.73 28.48 11.30
C SER A 144 20.53 29.82 10.58
N PRO A 145 20.85 30.96 11.23
CA PRO A 145 20.94 32.26 10.59
C PRO A 145 22.24 32.41 9.76
N ILE A 146 23.23 31.55 9.97
CA ILE A 146 24.49 31.52 9.20
C ILE A 146 24.38 30.45 8.13
N SER A 147 24.46 30.86 6.87
CA SER A 147 24.55 29.99 5.71
C SER A 147 25.91 29.28 5.70
N ASP A 148 26.03 28.17 6.43
CA ASP A 148 27.21 27.29 6.38
C ASP A 148 27.02 26.20 5.30
N PRO A 149 27.69 26.29 4.13
CA PRO A 149 27.52 25.35 3.02
C PRO A 149 27.86 23.88 3.37
N ALA A 150 28.62 23.63 4.46
CA ALA A 150 28.99 22.28 4.88
C ALA A 150 27.91 21.57 5.74
N ARG A 151 27.02 22.31 6.41
CA ARG A 151 25.84 21.76 7.11
C ARG A 151 24.51 21.97 6.36
N GLN A 152 24.55 22.67 5.23
CA GLN A 152 23.43 22.94 4.32
C GLN A 152 22.91 21.72 3.55
N ALA A 153 23.23 20.50 3.97
CA ALA A 153 22.63 19.30 3.41
C ALA A 153 21.11 19.29 3.70
N GLU A 154 20.35 19.90 2.78
CA GLU A 154 19.19 19.30 2.13
C GLU A 154 18.00 18.89 2.99
N LEU A 155 17.66 19.67 4.01
CA LEU A 155 16.37 19.45 4.68
C LEU A 155 15.24 20.13 3.90
N LYS A 156 14.86 19.50 2.77
CA LYS A 156 13.62 19.80 2.04
C LYS A 156 12.43 19.34 2.90
N LEU A 157 12.08 20.17 3.89
CA LEU A 157 10.87 20.01 4.69
C LEU A 157 9.69 20.65 3.95
N SER A 158 8.58 19.93 3.86
CA SER A 158 7.34 20.50 3.33
C SER A 158 6.79 21.54 4.31
N VAL A 159 6.43 22.71 3.81
CA VAL A 159 5.71 23.73 4.58
C VAL A 159 4.23 23.59 4.26
N GLN A 160 3.42 23.46 5.31
CA GLN A 160 1.97 23.31 5.24
C GLN A 160 1.34 24.51 5.92
N ALA A 161 0.35 25.12 5.28
CA ALA A 161 -0.54 26.09 5.88
C ALA A 161 -1.74 25.34 6.47
N ALA A 162 -2.14 25.68 7.68
CA ALA A 162 -3.27 25.07 8.36
C ALA A 162 -4.19 26.13 8.96
N SER A 163 -5.50 25.87 8.92
CA SER A 163 -6.45 26.56 9.80
C SER A 163 -6.33 26.02 11.23
N PRO A 164 -6.75 26.77 12.25
CA PRO A 164 -6.74 26.30 13.64
C PRO A 164 -7.55 25.01 13.83
N ASP A 165 -8.70 24.92 13.18
CA ASP A 165 -9.62 23.78 13.29
C ASP A 165 -9.08 22.49 12.65
N LEU A 166 -8.06 22.60 11.78
CA LEU A 166 -7.41 21.43 11.17
C LEU A 166 -6.88 20.48 12.24
N PHE A 167 -6.30 20.99 13.32
CA PHE A 167 -5.71 20.16 14.36
C PHE A 167 -6.76 19.28 15.06
N ALA A 168 -7.97 19.79 15.25
CA ALA A 168 -9.10 19.00 15.73
C ALA A 168 -9.53 17.97 14.67
N ALA A 169 -9.71 18.40 13.41
CA ALA A 169 -10.13 17.54 12.31
C ALA A 169 -9.17 16.38 12.03
N VAL A 170 -7.86 16.54 12.27
CA VAL A 170 -6.86 15.48 12.11
C VAL A 170 -6.52 14.71 13.39
N ARG A 171 -7.19 15.05 14.51
CA ARG A 171 -6.91 14.56 15.86
C ARG A 171 -5.42 14.65 16.20
N ALA A 172 -4.86 15.84 16.02
CA ALA A 172 -3.49 16.12 16.37
C ALA A 172 -3.29 16.01 17.89
N ARG A 173 -2.22 15.33 18.30
CA ARG A 173 -1.76 15.27 19.68
C ARG A 173 -0.52 16.13 19.82
N LEU A 174 -0.49 16.97 20.85
CA LEU A 174 0.62 17.87 21.12
C LEU A 174 1.64 17.18 22.04
N ARG A 175 2.93 17.30 21.71
CA ARG A 175 4.02 16.88 22.60
C ARG A 175 4.39 17.99 23.58
N GLY A 176 4.45 19.23 23.09
CA GLY A 176 4.79 20.39 23.89
C GLY A 176 4.43 21.70 23.19
N GLY A 177 4.24 22.76 23.98
CA GLY A 177 3.90 24.11 23.51
C GLY A 177 2.41 24.35 23.35
N ARG A 178 2.03 24.95 22.22
CA ARG A 178 0.64 25.20 21.83
C ARG A 178 0.42 24.95 20.33
N LEU A 179 -0.82 24.67 19.98
CA LEU A 179 -1.27 24.65 18.58
C LEU A 179 -1.50 26.07 18.07
N LEU A 180 -1.66 26.20 16.75
CA LEU A 180 -2.01 27.49 16.15
C LEU A 180 -3.46 27.83 16.49
N ASP A 181 -3.70 29.10 16.80
CA ASP A 181 -5.02 29.63 17.08
C ASP A 181 -5.49 30.59 16.00
N GLU A 182 -6.76 30.96 16.07
CA GLU A 182 -7.40 31.91 15.15
C GLU A 182 -6.70 33.29 15.18
N GLY A 183 -6.18 33.70 16.34
CA GLY A 183 -5.44 34.95 16.47
C GLY A 183 -4.14 34.95 15.68
N ASN A 184 -3.44 33.80 15.60
CA ASN A 184 -2.23 33.65 14.80
C ASN A 184 -2.54 33.79 13.31
N SER A 185 -3.65 33.21 12.84
CA SER A 185 -4.10 33.37 11.45
C SER A 185 -4.50 34.80 11.15
N GLN A 186 -5.33 35.44 11.97
CA GLN A 186 -5.84 36.80 11.73
C GLN A 186 -4.73 37.86 11.71
N ARG A 187 -3.74 37.75 12.60
CA ARG A 187 -2.59 38.68 12.63
C ARG A 187 -1.47 38.28 11.66
N ALA A 188 -1.59 37.13 11.01
CA ALA A 188 -0.52 36.51 10.24
C ALA A 188 0.78 36.41 11.07
N ASP A 189 0.68 35.93 12.31
CA ASP A 189 1.85 35.78 13.18
C ASP A 189 2.85 34.81 12.54
N ARG A 190 4.14 35.16 12.56
CA ARG A 190 5.23 34.28 12.06
C ARG A 190 5.58 33.24 13.10
N VAL A 191 4.65 32.31 13.29
CA VAL A 191 4.78 31.18 14.20
C VAL A 191 4.67 29.88 13.41
N ALA A 192 5.23 28.81 13.95
CA ALA A 192 5.20 27.49 13.36
C ALA A 192 4.96 26.41 14.43
N VAL A 193 4.25 25.36 14.01
CA VAL A 193 4.15 24.09 14.72
C VAL A 193 4.89 23.03 13.91
N LEU A 194 5.71 22.22 14.58
CA LEU A 194 6.51 21.19 13.92
C LEU A 194 5.89 19.81 14.07
N GLY A 195 5.88 19.03 12.99
CA GLY A 195 5.72 17.59 13.08
C GLY A 195 6.92 16.94 13.80
N PRO A 196 6.76 15.78 14.45
CA PRO A 196 7.82 15.12 15.21
C PRO A 196 9.06 14.82 14.37
N SER A 197 8.90 14.40 13.11
CA SER A 197 10.02 14.13 12.22
C SER A 197 10.67 15.43 11.70
N ALA A 198 9.90 16.50 11.53
CA ALA A 198 10.45 17.82 11.19
C ALA A 198 11.27 18.40 12.34
N ALA A 199 10.75 18.32 13.57
CA ALA A 199 11.45 18.75 14.78
C ALA A 199 12.78 18.00 14.98
N GLN A 200 12.77 16.67 14.83
CA GLN A 200 13.98 15.85 14.92
C GLN A 200 15.02 16.25 13.86
N LYS A 201 14.60 16.43 12.61
CA LYS A 201 15.47 16.85 11.50
C LYS A 201 16.09 18.23 11.73
N LEU A 202 15.34 19.14 12.35
CA LEU A 202 15.80 20.49 12.68
C LEU A 202 16.62 20.53 13.98
N GLY A 203 16.75 19.41 14.71
CA GLY A 203 17.45 19.36 15.98
C GLY A 203 16.71 20.07 17.12
N ILE A 204 15.39 20.23 16.99
CA ILE A 204 14.53 20.89 17.97
C ILE A 204 13.88 19.82 18.84
N SER A 205 14.27 19.77 20.11
CA SER A 205 13.77 18.79 21.10
C SER A 205 12.60 19.31 21.94
N GLY A 206 12.42 20.63 22.02
CA GLY A 206 11.42 21.29 22.85
C GLY A 206 11.14 22.72 22.39
N VAL A 207 10.21 23.39 23.08
CA VAL A 207 9.72 24.74 22.73
C VAL A 207 9.84 25.74 23.88
N GLU A 208 10.47 25.33 24.97
CA GLU A 208 10.65 26.13 26.19
C GLU A 208 11.50 27.37 25.94
N GLN A 209 12.47 27.27 25.02
CA GLN A 209 13.33 28.37 24.59
C GLN A 209 12.80 29.10 23.34
N LEU A 210 11.59 28.76 22.88
CA LEU A 210 10.97 29.30 21.67
C LEU A 210 11.96 29.36 20.48
N PRO A 211 12.45 28.21 20.00
CA PRO A 211 13.44 28.19 18.94
C PRO A 211 12.87 28.80 17.66
N ALA A 212 13.71 29.53 16.91
CA ALA A 212 13.33 30.08 15.62
C ALA A 212 13.80 29.18 14.48
N ILE A 213 12.95 29.01 13.48
CA ILE A 213 13.27 28.39 12.20
C ILE A 213 13.19 29.45 11.12
N ARG A 214 14.04 29.34 10.10
CA ARG A 214 14.01 30.18 8.92
C ARG A 214 13.30 29.43 7.81
N ILE A 215 12.29 30.06 7.21
CA ILE A 215 11.58 29.56 6.03
C ILE A 215 11.85 30.55 4.90
N GLY A 216 12.80 30.22 4.03
CA GLY A 216 13.32 31.18 3.07
C GLY A 216 14.12 32.30 3.72
N ASP A 217 13.63 33.53 3.60
CA ASP A 217 14.32 34.73 4.12
C ASP A 217 13.77 35.16 5.49
N ASP A 218 12.69 34.53 5.93
CA ASP A 218 11.90 34.97 7.08
C ASP A 218 12.05 34.01 8.27
N LEU A 219 12.09 34.57 9.47
CA LEU A 219 12.13 33.81 10.73
C LEU A 219 10.73 33.56 11.28
N TYR A 220 10.52 32.32 11.72
CA TYR A 220 9.29 31.81 12.31
C TYR A 220 9.60 31.23 13.69
N LEU A 221 8.81 31.61 14.68
CA LEU A 221 8.95 31.11 16.04
C LEU A 221 8.25 29.75 16.18
N VAL A 222 8.96 28.74 16.66
CA VAL A 222 8.34 27.45 16.94
C VAL A 222 7.60 27.51 18.26
N VAL A 223 6.28 27.45 18.19
CA VAL A 223 5.38 27.56 19.35
C VAL A 223 4.85 26.21 19.82
N GLY A 224 5.01 25.15 19.01
CA GLY A 224 4.56 23.81 19.36
C GLY A 224 5.21 22.71 18.55
N ILE A 225 5.21 21.50 19.13
CA ILE A 225 5.65 20.28 18.47
C ILE A 225 4.54 19.24 18.62
N LEU A 226 4.11 18.65 17.51
CA LEU A 226 3.15 17.56 17.50
C LEU A 226 3.82 16.27 18.00
N ASP A 227 3.10 15.49 18.78
CA ASP A 227 3.47 14.11 19.10
C ASP A 227 3.04 13.14 17.99
N GLY A 228 1.87 13.40 17.39
CA GLY A 228 1.35 12.63 16.27
C GLY A 228 0.03 13.18 15.76
N VAL A 229 -0.42 12.65 14.62
CA VAL A 229 -1.73 12.94 14.04
C VAL A 229 -2.39 11.61 13.70
N ALA A 230 -3.69 11.49 13.96
CA ALA A 230 -4.41 10.26 13.62
C ALA A 230 -4.79 10.22 12.13
N ARG A 231 -4.87 11.39 11.50
CA ARG A 231 -5.20 11.59 10.08
C ARG A 231 -4.13 12.49 9.45
N GLN A 232 -3.94 12.43 8.14
CA GLN A 232 -2.93 13.22 7.41
C GLN A 232 -1.47 13.04 7.91
N PRO A 233 -0.87 11.84 7.72
CA PRO A 233 0.51 11.57 8.14
C PRO A 233 1.55 12.50 7.50
N GLY A 234 1.21 13.19 6.41
CA GLY A 234 2.05 14.23 5.81
C GLY A 234 2.44 15.35 6.78
N LEU A 235 1.61 15.63 7.79
CA LEU A 235 1.91 16.62 8.83
C LEU A 235 3.07 16.21 9.75
N LEU A 236 3.39 14.92 9.85
CA LEU A 236 4.43 14.42 10.76
C LEU A 236 5.84 14.88 10.36
N GLY A 237 6.05 15.08 9.06
CA GLY A 237 7.31 15.56 8.48
C GLY A 237 7.27 17.02 8.01
N ALA A 238 6.23 17.76 8.37
CA ALA A 238 6.01 19.12 7.88
C ALA A 238 6.29 20.20 8.93
N VAL A 239 6.56 21.40 8.44
CA VAL A 239 6.45 22.64 9.20
C VAL A 239 5.08 23.23 8.94
N ILE A 240 4.31 23.49 9.99
CA ILE A 240 2.92 23.93 9.90
C ILE A 240 2.85 25.41 10.30
N ILE A 241 2.39 26.28 9.41
CA ILE A 241 2.24 27.72 9.64
C ILE A 241 0.76 28.13 9.58
N PRO A 242 0.37 29.25 10.21
CA PRO A 242 -1.00 29.76 10.10
C PRO A 242 -1.35 30.06 8.65
N GLU A 243 -2.58 29.76 8.25
CA GLU A 243 -3.04 30.04 6.89
C GLU A 243 -3.01 31.52 6.54
N GLY A 244 -3.30 32.43 7.49
CA GLY A 244 -3.17 33.87 7.26
C GLY A 244 -1.72 34.31 7.02
N THR A 245 -0.75 33.66 7.67
CA THR A 245 0.68 33.87 7.41
C THR A 245 1.06 33.38 6.03
N ALA A 246 0.52 32.24 5.60
CA ALA A 246 0.71 31.75 4.24
C ALA A 246 0.11 32.67 3.17
N GLN A 247 -1.04 33.28 3.44
CA GLN A 247 -1.65 34.30 2.57
C GLN A 247 -0.74 35.52 2.44
N ARG A 248 -0.28 36.07 3.57
CA ARG A 248 0.55 37.29 3.59
C ARG A 248 1.94 37.07 2.99
N ASP A 249 2.66 36.05 3.44
CA ASP A 249 4.09 35.89 3.15
C ASP A 249 4.35 35.06 1.88
N PHE A 250 3.39 34.24 1.45
CA PHE A 250 3.55 33.33 0.30
C PHE A 250 2.46 33.49 -0.78
N GLY A 251 1.53 34.43 -0.62
CA GLY A 251 0.50 34.71 -1.62
C GLY A 251 -0.46 33.55 -1.84
N LEU A 252 -0.72 32.74 -0.82
CA LEU A 252 -1.70 31.66 -0.89
C LEU A 252 -3.09 32.25 -1.15
N THR A 253 -3.70 31.98 -2.30
CA THR A 253 -4.97 32.62 -2.71
C THR A 253 -6.21 31.87 -2.26
N SER A 254 -6.11 30.55 -2.12
CA SER A 254 -7.21 29.70 -1.63
C SER A 254 -6.67 28.39 -1.06
N PRO A 255 -7.40 27.74 -0.13
CA PRO A 255 -7.04 26.43 0.39
C PRO A 255 -6.84 25.38 -0.73
N GLU A 256 -5.89 24.46 -0.53
CA GLU A 256 -5.67 23.32 -1.44
C GLU A 256 -6.69 22.22 -1.18
N LEU A 257 -6.93 21.91 0.09
CA LEU A 257 -7.90 20.92 0.52
C LEU A 257 -8.52 21.27 1.89
N VAL A 258 -9.63 20.63 2.19
CA VAL A 258 -10.34 20.68 3.47
C VAL A 258 -10.45 19.27 4.02
N VAL A 259 -10.02 19.07 5.25
CA VAL A 259 -10.15 17.79 5.96
C VAL A 259 -11.32 17.91 6.92
N VAL A 260 -12.18 16.89 6.91
CA VAL A 260 -13.38 16.84 7.75
C VAL A 260 -13.36 15.57 8.58
N GLU A 261 -13.49 15.75 9.89
CA GLU A 261 -13.87 14.68 10.79
C GLU A 261 -15.39 14.57 10.86
N THR A 262 -15.89 13.36 10.68
CA THR A 262 -17.32 13.07 10.71
C THR A 262 -17.65 12.08 11.82
N ARG A 263 -18.89 12.13 12.30
CA ARG A 263 -19.46 11.07 13.14
C ARG A 263 -19.50 9.76 12.35
N ILE A 264 -19.44 8.63 13.07
CA ILE A 264 -19.56 7.30 12.48
C ILE A 264 -20.87 7.23 11.66
N GLY A 265 -20.77 6.79 10.41
CA GLY A 265 -21.89 6.71 9.46
C GLY A 265 -22.26 8.01 8.74
N ALA A 266 -21.71 9.16 9.13
CA ALA A 266 -22.02 10.44 8.48
C ALA A 266 -21.14 10.73 7.25
N ALA A 267 -19.99 10.06 7.08
CA ALA A 267 -19.04 10.33 6.00
C ALA A 267 -19.68 10.31 4.60
N LYS A 268 -20.60 9.37 4.34
CA LYS A 268 -21.31 9.24 3.06
C LYS A 268 -22.32 10.38 2.81
N LEU A 269 -22.99 10.85 3.87
CA LEU A 269 -23.91 11.96 3.78
C LEU A 269 -23.15 13.26 3.54
N ILE A 270 -22.07 13.48 4.30
CA ILE A 270 -21.19 14.64 4.13
C ILE A 270 -20.53 14.63 2.75
N SER A 271 -20.16 13.47 2.21
CA SER A 271 -19.52 13.44 0.89
C SER A 271 -20.43 13.92 -0.25
N GLN A 272 -21.75 13.73 -0.11
CA GLN A 272 -22.75 14.20 -1.07
C GLN A 272 -23.10 15.68 -0.88
N GLN A 273 -23.04 16.18 0.35
CA GLN A 273 -23.44 17.54 0.70
C GLN A 273 -22.30 18.55 0.67
N ALA A 274 -21.07 18.13 0.95
CA ALA A 274 -19.92 19.02 1.15
C ALA A 274 -19.65 19.90 -0.08
N ALA A 275 -19.71 19.34 -1.29
CA ALA A 275 -19.49 20.11 -2.51
C ALA A 275 -20.53 21.22 -2.69
N LEU A 276 -21.80 20.93 -2.40
CA LEU A 276 -22.90 21.90 -2.49
C LEU A 276 -22.84 22.94 -1.38
N ALA A 277 -22.45 22.53 -0.16
CA ALA A 277 -22.32 23.43 0.98
C ALA A 277 -21.17 24.43 0.81
N LEU A 278 -20.06 23.99 0.21
CA LEU A 278 -18.90 24.84 -0.06
C LEU A 278 -19.12 25.74 -1.27
N ARG A 279 -19.66 25.17 -2.37
CA ARG A 279 -19.89 25.86 -3.64
C ARG A 279 -21.29 25.58 -4.20
N PRO A 280 -22.31 26.32 -3.74
CA PRO A 280 -23.67 26.20 -4.27
C PRO A 280 -23.74 26.47 -5.79
N ASP A 281 -22.96 27.46 -6.24
CA ASP A 281 -22.87 27.97 -7.60
C ASP A 281 -22.06 27.06 -8.55
N GLY A 282 -21.34 26.06 -8.03
CA GLY A 282 -20.52 25.16 -8.87
C GLY A 282 -19.99 23.92 -8.15
N PRO A 283 -20.84 23.01 -7.65
CA PRO A 283 -20.40 21.89 -6.82
C PRO A 283 -19.51 20.88 -7.57
N ARG A 284 -19.66 20.77 -8.90
CA ARG A 284 -18.85 19.86 -9.75
C ARG A 284 -17.37 20.26 -9.85
N GLY A 285 -17.02 21.48 -9.43
CA GLY A 285 -15.64 21.95 -9.40
C GLY A 285 -14.81 21.38 -8.25
N LEU A 286 -15.45 20.68 -7.30
CA LEU A 286 -14.80 20.10 -6.14
C LEU A 286 -14.78 18.57 -6.26
N LYS A 287 -13.67 17.97 -5.82
CA LYS A 287 -13.52 16.53 -5.67
C LYS A 287 -13.67 16.20 -4.19
N VAL A 288 -14.63 15.32 -3.88
CA VAL A 288 -14.84 14.84 -2.52
C VAL A 288 -14.38 13.39 -2.44
N ALA A 289 -13.32 13.14 -1.67
CA ALA A 289 -12.82 11.83 -1.35
C ALA A 289 -13.38 11.40 0.02
N ALA A 290 -14.22 10.38 0.00
CA ALA A 290 -14.76 9.76 1.20
C ALA A 290 -14.18 8.34 1.35
N PRO A 291 -14.27 7.75 2.53
CA PRO A 291 -13.75 6.42 2.79
C PRO A 291 -14.60 5.43 1.99
N THR A 292 -13.95 4.55 1.25
CA THR A 292 -14.63 3.36 0.71
C THR A 292 -15.05 2.51 1.90
N GLU A 293 -16.36 2.31 2.10
CA GLU A 293 -16.89 1.36 3.08
C GLU A 293 -16.14 0.02 2.89
N PRO A 294 -15.53 -0.56 3.94
CA PRO A 294 -14.99 -1.90 3.83
C PRO A 294 -16.16 -2.83 3.49
N GLN A 295 -16.09 -3.47 2.32
CA GLN A 295 -17.13 -4.33 1.75
C GLN A 295 -17.41 -5.62 2.57
N ARG A 296 -16.99 -5.68 3.83
CA ARG A 296 -17.11 -6.86 4.70
C ARG A 296 -18.16 -6.65 5.79
N ALA A 297 -19.44 -6.65 5.41
CA ALA A 297 -20.55 -6.96 6.32
C ALA A 297 -21.89 -7.19 5.58
N ARG A 298 -21.87 -7.76 4.37
CA ARG A 298 -23.12 -8.07 3.64
C ARG A 298 -23.20 -9.43 2.97
N ASP A 299 -22.23 -10.31 3.17
CA ASP A 299 -22.44 -11.72 2.83
C ASP A 299 -22.66 -12.55 4.09
N ARG A 300 -23.75 -13.30 4.00
CA ARG A 300 -24.28 -14.29 4.94
C ARG A 300 -23.28 -15.41 5.23
#